data_AF-A0A933ZJP6-F1
#
_entry.id   AF-A0A933ZJP6-F1
#
_cell.length_a   1.000
_cell.length_b   1.000
_cell.length_c   1.000
_cell.angle_alpha   90.00
_cell.angle_beta   90.00
_cell.angle_gamma   90.00
#
_symmetry.space_group_name_H-M   'P 1'
#
loop_
_entity.id
_entity.type
_entity.pdbx_description
1 polymer ?
#
loop_
_entity_poly.entity_id
_entity_poly.type
_entity_poly.pdbx_seq_one_letter_code
_entity_poly.pdbx_strand_id
1 'polypeptide(L)'
;MALRPAMRRCQPADYLLTSAPAVHSTYAPRILAAVALLTALVPCRSLQAQGRPTLSGTWSASSMNVQYVTGEWSEKCGPKPSGGGPGGGTVTIVQSGNELTISGAGGSYSTMNCFEQGSGLRRVSHSASPRGWSNRCTSAANDPRQAVVITTMSATDTSISFNETGSYQFVIEGANCTASVRRTRSFSLIQREGESTAPPASATATATPSATQTATASPPPTQTTTKEKEPPPPPPSCNEVGDPARIEVRPARKLMRPGEDFSFQTRVVDAKGCRVDAHPTWAVATQGSKVTVDSSGMVHVPADAADGNLEVVASLSGQHVRVTVEVASADRYDALLAARGLNSRGEADEAAIVMIATGSLGGGRAVSEDGARKRKYVFLSVVGGLASVLAIAGIVLLRRGQKKKAALEAQHALEEAEDAAREQEEEEARRKRRSARAAAAAPTLMVCPVCRKEFTAAGLFCPVDGTRLVPAETSAGIAGPAGGICPRCGRGFDPSIKVCPEHGESLVPAPVYKATAAKPPVAEPKGKICPTCGARYGGDAVFCGKDGTTLVLVN
;
A
#
# COMPACT_ATOMS: atom_id res chain seq x y z
N MET A 1 0.44 -76.35 26.69
CA MET A 1 -0.73 -76.45 25.79
C MET A 1 -0.91 -75.08 25.13
N ALA A 2 -0.25 -74.84 24.00
CA ALA A 2 -0.80 -75.01 22.65
C ALA A 2 -1.94 -74.02 22.33
N LEU A 3 -1.62 -72.92 21.63
CA LEU A 3 -2.22 -72.55 20.33
C LEU A 3 -1.76 -71.15 19.84
N ARG A 4 -0.93 -71.19 18.79
CA ARG A 4 -0.84 -70.36 17.56
C ARG A 4 -1.08 -68.82 17.60
N PRO A 5 -0.11 -68.02 17.07
CA PRO A 5 -0.32 -66.63 16.65
C PRO A 5 -0.79 -66.53 15.18
N ALA A 6 -1.65 -65.56 14.89
CA ALA A 6 -2.14 -65.23 13.56
C ALA A 6 -1.18 -64.29 12.82
N MET A 7 -0.65 -64.75 11.69
CA MET A 7 0.02 -63.93 10.69
C MET A 7 -0.99 -63.00 9.98
N ARG A 8 -0.65 -61.72 9.81
CA ARG A 8 -1.20 -60.90 8.71
C ARG A 8 -0.06 -60.43 7.81
N ARG A 9 -0.29 -60.68 6.53
CA ARG A 9 0.59 -60.52 5.37
C ARG A 9 0.88 -59.04 5.10
N CYS A 10 2.15 -58.75 4.80
CA CYS A 10 2.54 -57.62 3.97
C CYS A 10 2.15 -57.91 2.51
N GLN A 11 1.48 -56.96 1.86
CA GLN A 11 1.34 -56.88 0.40
C GLN A 11 2.17 -55.68 -0.08
N PRO A 12 3.02 -55.83 -1.12
CA PRO A 12 3.62 -54.69 -1.80
C PRO A 12 2.65 -54.12 -2.85
N ALA A 13 2.56 -52.80 -2.91
CA ALA A 13 1.90 -52.09 -3.99
C ALA A 13 2.94 -51.72 -5.05
N ASP A 14 3.02 -52.54 -6.10
CA ASP A 14 3.59 -52.18 -7.40
C ASP A 14 2.52 -51.44 -8.20
N TYR A 15 2.74 -50.17 -8.58
CA TYR A 15 2.03 -49.56 -9.72
C TYR A 15 2.89 -48.50 -10.43
N LEU A 16 3.43 -48.94 -11.57
CA LEU A 16 3.50 -48.28 -12.88
C LEU A 16 4.19 -46.91 -13.01
N LEU A 17 5.48 -46.99 -13.38
CA LEU A 17 6.18 -46.00 -14.21
C LEU A 17 5.71 -46.12 -15.67
N THR A 18 5.02 -45.10 -16.18
CA THR A 18 4.69 -44.96 -17.60
C THR A 18 5.91 -44.42 -18.34
N SER A 19 6.59 -45.28 -19.10
CA SER A 19 7.68 -44.92 -20.02
C SER A 19 7.15 -44.28 -21.30
N ALA A 20 7.57 -43.04 -21.60
CA ALA A 20 7.39 -42.43 -22.91
C ALA A 20 8.54 -42.84 -23.86
N PRO A 21 8.29 -43.06 -25.16
CA PRO A 21 9.32 -43.47 -26.10
C PRO A 21 10.18 -42.27 -26.53
N ALA A 22 11.50 -42.43 -26.39
CA ALA A 22 12.50 -41.54 -26.96
C ALA A 22 12.60 -41.77 -28.48
N VAL A 23 12.13 -40.79 -29.27
CA VAL A 23 12.39 -40.74 -30.72
C VAL A 23 13.77 -40.13 -30.93
N HIS A 24 14.74 -40.98 -31.27
CA HIS A 24 16.06 -40.55 -31.70
C HIS A 24 15.98 -39.93 -33.10
N SER A 25 16.02 -38.60 -33.17
CA SER A 25 16.22 -37.85 -34.41
C SER A 25 17.73 -37.76 -34.70
N THR A 26 18.23 -38.66 -35.53
CA THR A 26 19.60 -38.68 -36.03
C THR A 26 19.73 -37.91 -37.34
N TYR A 27 19.53 -36.59 -37.34
CA TYR A 27 20.00 -35.74 -38.43
C TYR A 27 20.40 -34.36 -37.90
N ALA A 28 21.61 -33.93 -38.29
CA ALA A 28 22.20 -32.58 -38.16
C ALA A 28 23.18 -32.27 -36.99
N PRO A 29 24.38 -32.91 -36.94
CA PRO A 29 25.49 -32.39 -36.13
C PRO A 29 26.42 -31.41 -36.90
N ARG A 30 26.08 -30.95 -38.11
CA ARG A 30 27.00 -30.10 -38.92
C ARG A 30 26.60 -28.63 -39.12
N ILE A 31 25.41 -28.20 -38.70
CA ILE A 31 24.98 -26.79 -38.83
C ILE A 31 25.18 -25.98 -37.53
N LEU A 32 25.29 -26.64 -36.37
CA LEU A 32 25.49 -25.98 -35.07
C LEU A 32 26.93 -25.49 -34.83
N ALA A 33 27.93 -26.03 -35.53
CA ALA A 33 29.33 -25.59 -35.38
C ALA A 33 29.62 -24.24 -36.07
N ALA A 34 28.86 -23.86 -37.10
CA ALA A 34 29.07 -22.60 -37.82
C ALA A 34 28.43 -21.39 -37.11
N VAL A 35 27.38 -21.60 -36.31
CA VAL A 35 26.71 -20.53 -35.54
C VAL A 35 27.44 -20.26 -34.21
N ALA A 36 28.15 -21.25 -33.67
CA ALA A 36 28.96 -21.08 -32.46
C ALA A 36 30.28 -20.30 -32.71
N LEU A 37 30.83 -20.33 -33.92
CA LEU A 37 32.10 -19.63 -34.21
C LEU A 37 31.91 -18.15 -34.62
N LEU A 38 30.71 -17.77 -35.09
CA LEU A 38 30.38 -16.39 -35.48
C LEU A 38 29.87 -15.52 -34.31
N THR A 39 29.61 -16.11 -33.13
CA THR A 39 29.28 -15.36 -31.91
C THR A 39 30.50 -15.02 -31.04
N ALA A 40 31.66 -15.64 -31.30
CA ALA A 40 32.90 -15.40 -30.54
C ALA A 40 33.71 -14.16 -30.96
N LEU A 41 33.32 -13.49 -32.06
CA LEU A 41 34.00 -12.29 -32.58
C LEU A 41 33.11 -11.03 -32.57
N VAL A 42 32.00 -11.05 -31.81
CA VAL A 42 31.35 -9.80 -31.44
C VAL A 42 32.19 -9.19 -30.33
N PRO A 43 32.86 -8.04 -30.55
CA PRO A 43 33.58 -7.38 -29.47
C PRO A 43 32.58 -7.18 -28.34
N CYS A 44 32.90 -7.72 -27.16
CA CYS A 44 32.29 -7.36 -25.89
C CYS A 44 32.47 -5.84 -25.76
N ARG A 45 31.54 -5.08 -26.36
CA ARG A 45 31.27 -3.73 -25.92
C ARG A 45 30.79 -3.94 -24.52
N SER A 46 31.66 -3.65 -23.56
CA SER A 46 31.26 -3.35 -22.21
C SER A 46 30.13 -2.33 -22.34
N LEU A 47 28.88 -2.81 -22.30
CA LEU A 47 27.77 -1.97 -21.89
C LEU A 47 28.18 -1.60 -20.47
N GLN A 48 28.87 -0.47 -20.34
CA GLN A 48 28.82 0.28 -19.11
C GLN A 48 27.32 0.45 -18.88
N ALA A 49 26.78 -0.34 -17.96
CA ALA A 49 25.48 -0.09 -17.41
C ALA A 49 25.57 1.35 -16.93
N GLN A 50 25.01 2.29 -17.71
CA GLN A 50 24.94 3.67 -17.31
C GLN A 50 24.29 3.65 -15.93
N GLY A 51 25.07 4.00 -14.91
CA GLY A 51 24.63 3.96 -13.54
C GLY A 51 23.33 4.73 -13.46
N ARG A 52 22.30 4.13 -12.84
CA ARG A 52 21.02 4.81 -12.66
C ARG A 52 21.28 6.15 -11.98
N PRO A 53 20.64 7.24 -12.46
CA PRO A 53 20.99 8.55 -11.96
C PRO A 53 20.47 8.73 -10.53
N THR A 54 21.28 9.38 -9.69
CA THR A 54 21.03 9.57 -8.25
C THR A 54 19.75 10.36 -7.99
N LEU A 55 18.94 9.98 -7.01
CA LEU A 55 17.79 10.77 -6.58
C LEU A 55 18.16 12.02 -5.79
N SER A 56 19.42 12.15 -5.38
CA SER A 56 19.88 13.34 -4.68
C SER A 56 19.70 14.59 -5.55
N GLY A 57 19.22 15.67 -4.95
CA GLY A 57 19.04 16.95 -5.62
C GLY A 57 17.90 17.79 -5.05
N THR A 58 17.49 18.77 -5.83
CA THR A 58 16.39 19.69 -5.54
C THR A 58 15.13 19.24 -6.27
N TRP A 59 14.02 19.18 -5.56
CA TRP A 59 12.73 18.66 -6.04
C TRP A 59 11.60 19.63 -5.68
N SER A 60 10.54 19.63 -6.48
CA SER A 60 9.28 20.31 -6.16
C SER A 60 8.30 19.29 -5.57
N ALA A 61 7.82 19.52 -4.35
CA ALA A 61 6.82 18.71 -3.68
C ALA A 61 5.41 19.29 -3.89
N SER A 62 4.44 18.44 -4.24
CA SER A 62 3.02 18.83 -4.26
C SER A 62 2.53 19.15 -2.85
N SER A 63 1.39 19.84 -2.71
CA SER A 63 0.70 19.83 -1.42
C SER A 63 0.33 18.39 -1.02
N MET A 64 0.32 18.10 0.28
CA MET A 64 -0.08 16.79 0.76
C MET A 64 -1.61 16.70 0.83
N ASN A 65 -2.18 15.76 0.09
CA ASN A 65 -3.61 15.46 0.20
C ASN A 65 -3.81 14.50 1.38
N VAL A 66 -4.64 14.88 2.35
CA VAL A 66 -4.95 14.09 3.54
C VAL A 66 -6.45 13.90 3.62
N GLN A 67 -6.89 12.64 3.61
CA GLN A 67 -8.30 12.27 3.70
C GLN A 67 -8.50 11.37 4.90
N TYR A 68 -9.44 11.74 5.77
CA TYR A 68 -9.86 10.92 6.89
C TYR A 68 -11.22 10.28 6.62
N VAL A 69 -11.37 9.03 7.05
CA VAL A 69 -12.67 8.36 7.16
C VAL A 69 -12.84 7.95 8.62
N THR A 70 -13.77 8.58 9.31
CA THR A 70 -14.10 8.27 10.71
C THR A 70 -15.14 7.15 10.78
N GLY A 71 -14.90 6.14 11.63
CA GLY A 71 -15.88 5.13 11.98
C GLY A 71 -16.70 5.56 13.20
N GLU A 72 -16.70 4.75 14.25
CA GLU A 72 -17.25 5.13 15.56
C GLU A 72 -16.52 6.39 16.07
N TRP A 73 -17.25 7.49 16.21
CA TRP A 73 -16.73 8.77 16.68
C TRP A 73 -17.79 9.52 17.49
N SER A 74 -17.69 9.43 18.82
CA SER A 74 -18.59 10.13 19.74
C SER A 74 -18.05 11.51 20.13
N GLU A 75 -18.86 12.32 20.82
CA GLU A 75 -18.43 13.62 21.36
C GLU A 75 -17.24 13.49 22.32
N LYS A 76 -17.14 12.35 23.04
CA LYS A 76 -16.02 12.03 23.93
C LYS A 76 -14.69 11.84 23.20
N CYS A 77 -14.73 11.54 21.89
CA CYS A 77 -13.53 11.42 21.06
C CYS A 77 -12.91 12.77 20.71
N GLY A 78 -13.60 13.88 21.01
CA GLY A 78 -13.19 15.22 20.61
C GLY A 78 -13.55 15.55 19.15
N PRO A 79 -13.03 16.67 18.61
CA PRO A 79 -13.32 17.08 17.25
C PRO A 79 -12.87 16.01 16.24
N LYS A 80 -13.71 15.75 15.23
CA LYS A 80 -13.36 14.82 14.17
C LYS A 80 -12.08 15.29 13.48
N PRO A 81 -11.14 14.37 13.19
CA PRO A 81 -9.92 14.73 12.49
C PRO A 81 -10.30 15.34 11.14
N SER A 82 -9.89 16.58 10.94
CA SER A 82 -10.02 17.25 9.66
C SER A 82 -8.80 16.96 8.81
N GLY A 83 -9.01 16.97 7.49
CA GLY A 83 -7.90 16.96 6.54
C GLY A 83 -7.01 18.20 6.73
N GLY A 84 -5.86 18.17 6.07
CA GLY A 84 -4.82 19.18 6.25
C GLY A 84 -3.48 18.48 6.29
N GLY A 85 -2.60 18.85 5.38
CA GLY A 85 -1.27 18.30 5.28
C GLY A 85 -0.27 19.41 5.01
N PRO A 86 1.03 19.11 5.09
CA PRO A 86 2.05 20.07 4.73
C PRO A 86 1.80 20.67 3.34
N GLY A 87 1.97 21.99 3.24
CA GLY A 87 1.97 22.70 1.97
C GLY A 87 3.06 22.17 1.04
N GLY A 88 2.91 22.39 -0.27
CA GLY A 88 3.93 22.04 -1.26
C GLY A 88 5.17 22.95 -1.17
N GLY A 89 6.07 22.80 -2.13
CA GLY A 89 7.24 23.68 -2.27
C GLY A 89 8.52 22.92 -2.57
N THR A 90 9.62 23.65 -2.61
CA THR A 90 10.93 23.08 -2.90
C THR A 90 11.45 22.26 -1.72
N VAL A 91 11.97 21.07 -1.99
CA VAL A 91 12.61 20.18 -1.03
C VAL A 91 13.96 19.72 -1.55
N THR A 92 14.85 19.38 -0.63
CA THR A 92 16.10 18.69 -0.95
C THR A 92 15.92 17.22 -0.62
N ILE A 93 16.26 16.36 -1.57
CA ILE A 93 16.31 14.91 -1.37
C ILE A 93 17.78 14.50 -1.40
N VAL A 94 18.19 13.69 -0.43
CA VAL A 94 19.52 13.09 -0.35
C VAL A 94 19.35 11.58 -0.37
N GLN A 95 19.98 10.92 -1.33
CA GLN A 95 20.01 9.47 -1.42
C GLN A 95 21.26 8.92 -0.73
N SER A 96 21.07 7.99 0.21
CA SER A 96 22.16 7.24 0.86
C SER A 96 21.90 5.75 0.70
N GLY A 97 22.67 5.10 -0.17
CA GLY A 97 22.40 3.73 -0.60
C GLY A 97 21.01 3.60 -1.26
N ASN A 98 20.16 2.76 -0.67
CA ASN A 98 18.76 2.60 -1.09
C ASN A 98 17.81 3.46 -0.28
N GLU A 99 18.25 4.37 0.58
CA GLU A 99 17.37 5.19 1.43
C GLU A 99 17.33 6.65 0.95
N LEU A 100 16.23 7.33 1.27
CA LEU A 100 16.05 8.76 1.02
C LEU A 100 15.88 9.52 2.33
N THR A 101 16.49 10.69 2.39
CA THR A 101 16.18 11.75 3.36
C THR A 101 15.64 12.95 2.60
N ILE A 102 14.44 13.38 2.95
CA ILE A 102 13.71 14.48 2.31
C ILE A 102 13.62 15.60 3.34
N SER A 103 14.10 16.79 2.97
CA SER A 103 14.11 17.98 3.84
C SER A 103 13.43 19.14 3.14
N GLY A 104 12.43 19.73 3.79
CA GLY A 104 11.63 20.84 3.27
C GLY A 104 10.12 20.54 3.25
N ALA A 105 9.30 21.50 2.83
CA ALA A 105 7.84 21.35 2.67
C ALA A 105 7.12 20.68 3.87
N GLY A 106 7.45 21.13 5.09
CA GLY A 106 6.80 20.71 6.35
C GLY A 106 7.65 19.91 7.34
N GLY A 107 8.92 19.62 7.04
CA GLY A 107 9.84 18.99 7.99
C GLY A 107 10.97 18.21 7.32
N SER A 108 11.61 17.33 8.08
CA SER A 108 12.53 16.32 7.55
C SER A 108 11.92 14.93 7.73
N TYR A 109 12.04 14.09 6.71
CA TYR A 109 11.53 12.74 6.70
C TYR A 109 12.55 11.80 6.07
N SER A 110 12.74 10.64 6.67
CA SER A 110 13.56 9.57 6.11
C SER A 110 12.69 8.36 5.82
N THR A 111 12.93 7.70 4.69
CA THR A 111 12.27 6.43 4.34
C THR A 111 12.50 5.34 5.40
N MET A 112 13.52 5.49 6.25
CA MET A 112 13.77 4.61 7.38
C MET A 112 12.83 4.83 8.58
N ASN A 113 12.11 5.95 8.65
CA ASN A 113 11.32 6.33 9.82
C ASN A 113 9.83 6.35 9.49
N CYS A 114 9.00 6.30 10.54
CA CYS A 114 7.57 6.58 10.38
C CYS A 114 7.40 8.02 9.89
N PHE A 115 6.61 8.22 8.84
CA PHE A 115 6.35 9.57 8.33
C PHE A 115 5.65 10.41 9.39
N GLU A 116 4.61 9.86 10.00
CA GLU A 116 4.01 10.43 11.19
C GLU A 116 4.93 10.21 12.37
N GLN A 117 5.64 11.27 12.77
CA GLN A 117 6.54 11.26 13.93
C GLN A 117 5.79 11.46 15.26
N GLY A 118 4.48 11.21 15.29
CA GLY A 118 3.67 11.29 16.50
C GLY A 118 4.21 10.38 17.60
N SER A 119 4.08 10.84 18.86
CA SER A 119 4.51 10.07 20.02
C SER A 119 3.79 8.72 20.06
N GLY A 120 4.55 7.63 19.97
CA GLY A 120 4.05 6.26 20.19
C GLY A 120 4.18 5.32 18.99
N LEU A 121 4.30 5.84 17.75
CA LEU A 121 4.53 5.00 16.58
C LEU A 121 5.98 4.52 16.53
N ARG A 122 6.16 3.21 16.35
CA ARG A 122 7.44 2.56 16.14
C ARG A 122 7.40 1.77 14.84
N ARG A 123 8.51 1.82 14.11
CA ARG A 123 8.69 1.01 12.92
C ARG A 123 8.78 -0.47 13.27
N VAL A 124 7.96 -1.28 12.62
CA VAL A 124 7.90 -2.74 12.80
C VAL A 124 8.56 -3.47 11.65
N SER A 125 8.40 -2.97 10.42
CA SER A 125 9.04 -3.54 9.24
C SER A 125 9.39 -2.48 8.22
N HIS A 126 10.50 -2.68 7.52
CA HIS A 126 10.99 -1.79 6.47
C HIS A 126 11.52 -2.59 5.29
N SER A 127 11.28 -2.10 4.09
CA SER A 127 11.88 -2.60 2.87
C SER A 127 12.27 -1.45 1.96
N ALA A 128 13.45 -1.56 1.36
CA ALA A 128 14.01 -0.55 0.48
C ALA A 128 14.64 -1.21 -0.75
N SER A 129 14.40 -0.58 -1.90
CA SER A 129 15.00 -0.88 -3.19
C SER A 129 15.46 0.45 -3.82
N PRO A 130 16.21 0.42 -4.93
CA PRO A 130 16.70 1.66 -5.54
C PRO A 130 15.63 2.70 -5.94
N ARG A 131 14.36 2.27 -6.08
CA ARG A 131 13.25 3.08 -6.57
C ARG A 131 11.94 2.82 -5.82
N GLY A 132 11.98 2.14 -4.69
CA GLY A 132 10.77 1.69 -4.00
C GLY A 132 11.02 1.44 -2.53
N TRP A 133 10.14 1.96 -1.69
CA TRP A 133 10.23 1.88 -0.24
C TRP A 133 8.87 1.50 0.33
N SER A 134 8.86 0.67 1.36
CA SER A 134 7.68 0.43 2.16
C SER A 134 8.07 0.32 3.63
N ASN A 135 7.36 1.08 4.45
CA ASN A 135 7.54 1.12 5.89
C ASN A 135 6.20 0.82 6.57
N ARG A 136 6.22 -0.03 7.60
CA ARG A 136 5.06 -0.28 8.47
C ARG A 136 5.40 0.15 9.88
N CYS A 137 4.57 1.02 10.42
CA CYS A 137 4.66 1.53 11.78
C CYS A 137 3.43 1.13 12.58
N THR A 138 3.63 0.78 13.85
CA THR A 138 2.54 0.53 14.78
C THR A 138 2.80 1.21 16.11
N SER A 139 1.75 1.46 16.87
CA SER A 139 1.93 1.84 18.27
C SER A 139 2.50 0.67 19.10
N ALA A 140 2.98 0.97 20.31
CA ALA A 140 3.43 -0.07 21.23
C ALA A 140 2.25 -0.95 21.68
N ALA A 141 2.51 -2.22 22.01
CA ALA A 141 1.46 -3.17 22.38
C ALA A 141 0.61 -2.72 23.60
N ASN A 142 1.21 -1.94 24.50
CA ASN A 142 0.56 -1.37 25.69
C ASN A 142 0.10 0.08 25.50
N ASP A 143 0.17 0.63 24.29
CA ASP A 143 -0.35 1.97 24.01
C ASP A 143 -1.89 1.89 23.95
N PRO A 144 -2.62 2.70 24.74
CA PRO A 144 -4.08 2.75 24.66
C PRO A 144 -4.56 3.22 23.28
N ARG A 145 -3.69 3.83 22.48
CA ARG A 145 -3.91 4.15 21.08
C ARG A 145 -3.33 3.02 20.23
N GLN A 146 -4.20 2.25 19.61
CA GLN A 146 -3.84 1.24 18.62
C GLN A 146 -3.76 1.91 17.25
N ALA A 147 -2.55 2.05 16.72
CA ALA A 147 -2.32 2.67 15.43
C ALA A 147 -1.51 1.74 14.52
N VAL A 148 -1.89 1.64 13.26
CA VAL A 148 -1.13 0.92 12.22
C VAL A 148 -1.06 1.83 10.99
N VAL A 149 0.15 2.20 10.59
CA VAL A 149 0.44 3.06 9.45
C VAL A 149 1.36 2.34 8.47
N ILE A 150 1.02 2.38 7.19
CA ILE A 150 1.79 1.81 6.10
C ILE A 150 2.12 2.93 5.13
N THR A 151 3.40 3.23 5.00
CA THR A 151 3.93 4.23 4.06
C THR A 151 4.56 3.50 2.89
N THR A 152 4.23 3.91 1.67
CA THR A 152 4.82 3.40 0.44
C THR A 152 5.31 4.56 -0.42
N MET A 153 6.48 4.38 -1.02
CA MET A 153 7.04 5.35 -1.96
C MET A 153 7.60 4.62 -3.18
N SER A 154 7.47 5.23 -4.34
CA SER A 154 8.08 4.74 -5.58
C SER A 154 8.66 5.89 -6.37
N ALA A 155 9.76 5.64 -7.08
CA ALA A 155 10.49 6.64 -7.82
C ALA A 155 10.73 6.23 -9.28
N THR A 156 10.69 7.21 -10.17
CA THR A 156 11.32 7.17 -11.49
C THR A 156 12.60 8.00 -11.44
N ASP A 157 13.16 8.35 -12.60
CA ASP A 157 14.32 9.24 -12.67
C ASP A 157 13.96 10.71 -12.40
N THR A 158 12.70 11.11 -12.61
CA THR A 158 12.24 12.51 -12.54
C THR A 158 11.02 12.72 -11.65
N SER A 159 10.43 11.66 -11.11
CA SER A 159 9.27 11.73 -10.22
C SER A 159 9.37 10.77 -9.04
N ILE A 160 8.80 11.16 -7.90
CA ILE A 160 8.61 10.29 -6.74
C ILE A 160 7.16 10.38 -6.31
N SER A 161 6.51 9.25 -6.07
CA SER A 161 5.17 9.19 -5.49
C SER A 161 5.24 8.71 -4.04
N PHE A 162 4.42 9.33 -3.19
CA PHE A 162 4.24 9.01 -1.79
C PHE A 162 2.77 8.66 -1.54
N ASN A 163 2.53 7.53 -0.91
CA ASN A 163 1.19 7.09 -0.51
C ASN A 163 1.27 6.40 0.86
N GLU A 164 0.49 6.90 1.81
CA GLU A 164 0.39 6.38 3.15
C GLU A 164 -1.06 6.07 3.50
N THR A 165 -1.28 4.94 4.16
CA THR A 165 -2.56 4.58 4.77
C THR A 165 -2.36 4.32 6.26
N GLY A 166 -3.25 4.85 7.09
CA GLY A 166 -3.23 4.65 8.54
C GLY A 166 -4.59 4.24 9.06
N SER A 167 -4.58 3.46 10.14
CA SER A 167 -5.75 3.11 10.94
C SER A 167 -5.46 3.41 12.40
N TYR A 168 -6.41 4.04 13.08
CA TYR A 168 -6.32 4.44 14.46
C TYR A 168 -7.57 3.96 15.20
N GLN A 169 -7.34 3.39 16.37
CA GLN A 169 -8.38 2.95 17.29
C GLN A 169 -7.93 3.27 18.71
N PHE A 170 -8.79 3.92 19.49
CA PHE A 170 -8.55 4.16 20.90
C PHE A 170 -9.87 4.22 21.65
N VAL A 171 -9.81 4.05 22.98
CA VAL A 171 -10.99 4.11 23.86
C VAL A 171 -10.80 5.25 24.85
N ILE A 172 -11.77 6.19 24.89
CA ILE A 172 -11.79 7.29 25.86
C ILE A 172 -13.13 7.29 26.58
N GLU A 173 -13.11 7.24 27.91
CA GLU A 173 -14.31 7.27 28.76
C GLU A 173 -15.39 6.24 28.35
N GLY A 174 -14.95 5.04 27.95
CA GLY A 174 -15.81 3.94 27.50
C GLY A 174 -16.36 4.09 26.07
N ALA A 175 -15.98 5.14 25.33
CA ALA A 175 -16.31 5.30 23.92
C ALA A 175 -15.15 4.86 23.02
N ASN A 176 -15.45 4.06 22.00
CA ASN A 176 -14.51 3.69 20.95
C ASN A 176 -14.42 4.82 19.92
N CYS A 177 -13.20 5.17 19.55
CA CYS A 177 -12.90 6.20 18.56
C CYS A 177 -12.06 5.55 17.46
N THR A 178 -12.60 5.49 16.24
CA THR A 178 -11.95 4.86 15.09
C THR A 178 -11.84 5.83 13.92
N ALA A 179 -10.67 5.89 13.31
CA ALA A 179 -10.43 6.64 12.09
C ALA A 179 -9.41 5.94 11.21
N SER A 180 -9.57 6.10 9.90
CA SER A 180 -8.54 5.77 8.93
C SER A 180 -8.12 7.03 8.18
N VAL A 181 -6.86 7.06 7.75
CA VAL A 181 -6.29 8.17 6.99
C VAL A 181 -5.65 7.66 5.71
N ARG A 182 -5.75 8.45 4.64
CA ARG A 182 -4.95 8.29 3.43
C ARG A 182 -4.22 9.59 3.14
N ARG A 183 -2.90 9.53 2.99
CA ARG A 183 -2.04 10.67 2.65
C ARG A 183 -1.32 10.41 1.34
N THR A 184 -1.38 11.35 0.41
CA THR A 184 -0.67 11.25 -0.86
C THR A 184 0.06 12.53 -1.22
N ARG A 185 1.25 12.39 -1.81
CA ARG A 185 2.06 13.50 -2.32
C ARG A 185 2.90 13.02 -3.52
N SER A 186 3.25 13.93 -4.41
CA SER A 186 4.24 13.69 -5.46
C SER A 186 5.40 14.67 -5.37
N PHE A 187 6.55 14.26 -5.92
CA PHE A 187 7.74 15.09 -6.07
C PHE A 187 8.16 15.06 -7.54
N SER A 188 8.53 16.21 -8.09
CA SER A 188 9.12 16.33 -9.43
C SER A 188 10.55 16.89 -9.34
N LEU A 189 11.47 16.31 -10.10
CA LEU A 189 12.88 16.71 -10.09
C LEU A 189 13.03 18.12 -10.67
N ILE A 190 13.67 19.02 -9.93
CA ILE A 190 14.07 20.34 -10.43
C ILE A 190 15.52 20.27 -10.93
N GLN A 191 16.41 19.76 -10.09
CA GLN A 191 17.84 19.68 -10.39
C GLN A 191 18.47 18.51 -9.65
N ARG A 192 19.28 17.71 -10.34
CA ARG A 192 20.01 16.59 -9.74
C ARG A 192 21.32 17.07 -9.11
N GLU A 193 21.72 16.44 -8.01
CA GLU A 193 23.05 16.63 -7.45
C GLU A 193 24.12 16.23 -8.47
N GLY A 194 25.12 17.10 -8.67
CA GLY A 194 26.17 16.93 -9.68
C GLY A 194 25.82 17.48 -11.07
N GLU A 195 24.56 17.85 -11.34
CA GLU A 195 24.12 18.47 -12.59
C GLU A 195 24.14 20.01 -12.50
N SER A 196 25.06 20.56 -11.70
CA SER A 196 25.27 22.00 -11.67
C SER A 196 25.84 22.44 -13.01
N THR A 197 25.09 23.26 -13.75
CA THR A 197 25.64 24.08 -14.82
C THR A 197 26.84 24.84 -14.26
N ALA A 198 27.99 24.70 -14.92
CA ALA A 198 29.21 25.42 -14.55
C ALA A 198 28.89 26.92 -14.45
N PRO A 199 29.30 27.61 -13.37
CA PRO A 199 29.19 29.06 -13.34
C PRO A 199 30.05 29.63 -14.49
N PRO A 200 29.58 30.68 -15.21
CA PRO A 200 30.43 31.36 -16.16
C PRO A 200 31.67 31.90 -15.42
N ALA A 201 32.84 31.43 -15.84
CA ALA A 201 34.12 31.89 -15.32
C ALA A 201 34.33 33.36 -15.71
N SER A 202 34.32 34.27 -14.73
CA SER A 202 34.96 35.61 -14.69
C SER A 202 34.46 36.31 -13.42
N ALA A 203 35.23 36.99 -12.57
CA ALA A 203 36.63 37.35 -12.60
C ALA A 203 37.13 37.51 -11.16
N THR A 204 38.43 37.29 -11.01
CA THR A 204 39.26 37.52 -9.84
C THR A 204 39.15 38.98 -9.36
N ALA A 205 38.80 39.19 -8.09
CA ALA A 205 39.07 40.45 -7.41
C ALA A 205 39.64 40.16 -6.01
N THR A 206 40.94 40.43 -5.90
CA THR A 206 41.76 40.44 -4.70
C THR A 206 41.26 41.52 -3.73
N ALA A 207 41.00 41.16 -2.47
CA ALA A 207 41.03 42.13 -1.37
C ALA A 207 41.46 41.47 -0.05
N THR A 208 42.51 42.08 0.50
CA THR A 208 43.32 41.79 1.68
C THR A 208 42.53 41.86 3.02
N PRO A 209 42.95 41.13 4.07
CA PRO A 209 42.31 41.18 5.39
C PRO A 209 42.92 42.27 6.28
N SER A 210 42.11 42.94 7.13
CA SER A 210 42.64 43.60 8.33
C SER A 210 41.59 43.93 9.40
N ALA A 211 41.98 43.58 10.64
CA ALA A 211 41.69 44.18 11.95
C ALA A 211 40.32 44.01 12.68
N THR A 212 40.36 43.09 13.64
CA THR A 212 40.01 43.17 15.08
C THR A 212 39.43 44.48 15.65
N GLN A 213 38.29 44.41 16.37
CA GLN A 213 38.12 44.83 17.79
C GLN A 213 36.70 44.58 18.37
N THR A 214 36.66 43.71 19.38
CA THR A 214 36.15 43.82 20.77
C THR A 214 34.91 44.68 21.16
N ALA A 215 33.93 43.97 21.76
CA ALA A 215 33.14 44.24 22.98
C ALA A 215 31.96 45.26 23.03
N THR A 216 30.80 44.68 23.38
CA THR A 216 29.85 45.07 24.47
C THR A 216 29.06 46.39 24.39
N ALA A 217 27.76 46.30 24.12
CA ALA A 217 26.66 46.75 25.00
C ALA A 217 25.27 46.54 24.35
N SER A 218 24.25 46.31 25.18
CA SER A 218 22.82 46.11 24.89
C SER A 218 22.03 46.85 25.99
N PRO A 219 20.72 47.20 25.87
CA PRO A 219 19.84 47.68 24.77
C PRO A 219 19.14 49.04 25.17
N PRO A 220 18.23 49.73 24.40
CA PRO A 220 16.82 49.34 24.04
C PRO A 220 16.25 50.01 22.74
N PRO A 221 14.92 50.06 22.50
CA PRO A 221 13.99 49.00 22.14
C PRO A 221 13.69 48.93 20.63
N THR A 222 13.22 47.75 20.21
CA THR A 222 12.85 47.32 18.87
C THR A 222 11.86 48.26 18.15
N GLN A 223 12.31 48.89 17.08
CA GLN A 223 11.43 49.32 15.99
C GLN A 223 11.56 48.33 14.83
N THR A 224 10.43 47.71 14.52
CA THR A 224 10.20 46.85 13.36
C THR A 224 10.48 47.62 12.08
N THR A 225 11.69 47.48 11.53
CA THR A 225 12.00 47.94 10.18
C THR A 225 11.54 46.87 9.21
N THR A 226 10.45 47.17 8.52
CA THR A 226 10.01 46.52 7.28
C THR A 226 11.19 46.48 6.32
N LYS A 227 11.82 45.31 6.17
CA LYS A 227 12.87 45.09 5.20
C LYS A 227 12.23 45.13 3.81
N GLU A 228 12.35 46.28 3.18
CA GLU A 228 11.96 46.52 1.81
C GLU A 228 12.65 45.51 0.90
N LYS A 229 11.81 44.77 0.17
CA LYS A 229 12.19 43.74 -0.78
C LYS A 229 13.00 44.38 -1.89
N GLU A 230 14.29 44.03 -1.95
CA GLU A 230 15.19 44.41 -3.04
C GLU A 230 14.51 44.13 -4.40
N PRO A 231 14.47 45.12 -5.32
CA PRO A 231 13.76 44.96 -6.58
C PRO A 231 14.38 43.84 -7.41
N PRO A 232 13.55 43.02 -8.10
CA PRO A 232 14.05 41.91 -8.90
C PRO A 232 15.01 42.41 -9.99
N PRO A 233 16.03 41.62 -10.35
CA PRO A 233 16.97 41.97 -11.41
C PRO A 233 16.21 42.27 -12.72
N PRO A 234 16.67 43.26 -13.50
CA PRO A 234 16.02 43.61 -14.76
C PRO A 234 15.94 42.39 -15.69
N PRO A 235 14.83 42.24 -16.44
CA PRO A 235 14.66 41.08 -17.31
C PRO A 235 15.80 41.02 -18.34
N PRO A 236 16.33 39.82 -18.65
CA PRO A 236 17.37 39.68 -19.66
C PRO A 236 16.83 40.20 -21.01
N SER A 237 17.60 41.06 -21.67
CA SER A 237 17.29 41.52 -23.03
C SER A 237 17.41 40.34 -24.00
N CYS A 238 16.26 39.83 -24.43
CA CYS A 238 16.17 38.67 -25.29
C CYS A 238 16.31 39.06 -26.76
N ASN A 239 17.55 39.11 -27.26
CA ASN A 239 17.81 39.40 -28.67
C ASN A 239 17.61 38.18 -29.59
N GLU A 240 17.67 36.97 -29.03
CA GLU A 240 17.45 35.71 -29.75
C GLU A 240 16.55 34.80 -28.91
N VAL A 241 15.32 34.57 -29.38
CA VAL A 241 14.36 33.66 -28.77
C VAL A 241 14.66 32.23 -29.24
N GLY A 242 14.95 31.32 -28.32
CA GLY A 242 15.17 29.89 -28.60
C GLY A 242 13.88 29.07 -28.64
N ASP A 243 14.03 27.76 -28.82
CA ASP A 243 12.90 26.82 -28.78
C ASP A 243 12.21 26.78 -27.40
N PRO A 244 10.89 26.52 -27.34
CA PRO A 244 10.17 26.34 -26.08
C PRO A 244 10.84 25.31 -25.17
N ALA A 245 11.25 25.73 -23.97
CA ALA A 245 11.89 24.87 -22.97
C ALA A 245 11.10 24.77 -21.67
N ARG A 246 10.14 25.67 -21.42
CA ARG A 246 9.33 25.68 -20.20
C ARG A 246 7.97 26.32 -20.43
N ILE A 247 6.92 25.73 -19.86
CA ILE A 247 5.56 26.28 -19.84
C ILE A 247 5.24 26.62 -18.39
N GLU A 248 4.84 27.85 -18.13
CA GLU A 248 4.38 28.34 -16.82
C GLU A 248 2.92 28.77 -16.94
N VAL A 249 2.06 28.27 -16.06
CA VAL A 249 0.63 28.63 -15.98
C VAL A 249 0.36 29.22 -14.60
N ARG A 250 -0.22 30.43 -14.55
CA ARG A 250 -0.57 31.14 -13.31
C ARG A 250 -2.07 31.47 -13.26
N PRO A 251 -2.72 31.25 -12.10
CA PRO A 251 -2.24 30.55 -10.91
C PRO A 251 -2.19 29.03 -11.12
N ALA A 252 -1.50 28.30 -10.22
CA ALA A 252 -1.53 26.83 -10.20
C ALA A 252 -2.89 26.27 -9.74
N ARG A 253 -3.62 27.07 -8.93
CA ARG A 253 -4.92 26.72 -8.36
C ARG A 253 -5.85 27.93 -8.36
N LYS A 254 -7.12 27.71 -8.69
CA LYS A 254 -8.16 28.73 -8.71
C LYS A 254 -9.43 28.21 -8.03
N LEU A 255 -9.95 28.96 -7.07
CA LEU A 255 -11.28 28.78 -6.48
C LEU A 255 -12.27 29.69 -7.24
N MET A 256 -13.35 29.11 -7.77
CA MET A 256 -14.36 29.79 -8.57
C MET A 256 -15.76 29.54 -8.00
N ARG A 257 -16.66 30.50 -8.19
CA ARG A 257 -18.10 30.34 -7.93
C ARG A 257 -18.82 29.88 -9.21
N PRO A 258 -19.98 29.20 -9.09
CA PRO A 258 -20.84 28.96 -10.24
C PRO A 258 -21.20 30.26 -10.97
N GLY A 259 -21.06 30.27 -12.29
CA GLY A 259 -21.30 31.44 -13.16
C GLY A 259 -20.08 32.34 -13.41
N GLU A 260 -18.91 32.03 -12.84
CA GLU A 260 -17.70 32.83 -13.04
C GLU A 260 -16.89 32.40 -14.27
N ASP A 261 -16.18 33.39 -14.85
CA ASP A 261 -15.17 33.22 -15.88
C ASP A 261 -13.78 33.56 -15.33
N PHE A 262 -12.78 32.80 -15.75
CA PHE A 262 -11.39 33.06 -15.35
C PHE A 262 -10.38 32.67 -16.43
N SER A 263 -9.46 33.58 -16.76
CA SER A 263 -8.39 33.34 -17.74
C SER A 263 -7.06 33.02 -17.06
N PHE A 264 -6.51 31.84 -17.33
CA PHE A 264 -5.17 31.48 -16.88
C PHE A 264 -4.09 32.25 -17.65
N GLN A 265 -3.12 32.80 -16.93
CA GLN A 265 -1.97 33.44 -17.54
C GLN A 265 -0.93 32.39 -17.91
N THR A 266 -0.67 32.27 -19.20
CA THR A 266 0.32 31.32 -19.71
C THR A 266 1.55 32.05 -20.19
N ARG A 267 2.72 31.56 -19.79
CA ARG A 267 4.01 32.04 -20.25
C ARG A 267 4.84 30.85 -20.72
N VAL A 268 5.13 30.80 -22.01
CA VAL A 268 6.11 29.87 -22.57
C VAL A 268 7.45 30.58 -22.65
N VAL A 269 8.50 29.94 -22.16
CA VAL A 269 9.85 30.47 -22.21
C VAL A 269 10.84 29.45 -22.75
N ASP A 270 11.91 29.95 -23.34
CA ASP A 270 13.03 29.13 -23.80
C ASP A 270 13.99 28.79 -22.65
N ALA A 271 15.10 28.11 -22.98
CA ALA A 271 16.12 27.73 -22.00
C ALA A 271 16.84 28.94 -21.37
N LYS A 272 16.84 30.09 -22.04
CA LYS A 272 17.43 31.36 -21.56
C LYS A 272 16.42 32.19 -20.74
N GLY A 273 15.17 31.74 -20.62
CA GLY A 273 14.09 32.46 -19.92
C GLY A 273 13.40 33.53 -20.78
N CYS A 274 13.69 33.58 -22.07
CA CYS A 274 13.06 34.48 -23.02
C CYS A 274 11.67 33.99 -23.38
N ARG A 275 10.71 34.91 -23.49
CA ARG A 275 9.33 34.55 -23.85
C ARG A 275 9.28 34.06 -25.29
N VAL A 276 8.70 32.88 -25.49
CA VAL A 276 8.47 32.29 -26.81
C VAL A 276 7.01 32.51 -27.18
N ASP A 277 6.77 32.91 -28.42
CA ASP A 277 5.42 33.05 -28.97
C ASP A 277 4.87 31.68 -29.37
N ALA A 278 4.45 30.93 -28.35
CA ALA A 278 3.84 29.61 -28.50
C ALA A 278 2.58 29.54 -27.64
N HIS A 279 1.49 29.04 -28.23
CA HIS A 279 0.19 28.93 -27.59
C HIS A 279 -0.11 27.47 -27.24
N PRO A 280 -0.19 27.12 -25.95
CA PRO A 280 -0.64 25.79 -25.55
C PRO A 280 -2.10 25.56 -25.90
N THR A 281 -2.46 24.31 -26.18
CA THR A 281 -3.86 23.89 -26.30
C THR A 281 -4.42 23.55 -24.93
N TRP A 282 -5.69 23.87 -24.71
CA TRP A 282 -6.35 23.73 -23.43
C TRP A 282 -7.45 22.67 -23.47
N ALA A 283 -7.58 21.91 -22.37
CA ALA A 283 -8.64 20.93 -22.21
C ALA A 283 -8.99 20.71 -20.73
N VAL A 284 -10.25 20.36 -20.45
CA VAL A 284 -10.67 19.86 -19.14
C VAL A 284 -10.40 18.36 -19.08
N ALA A 285 -9.59 17.91 -18.12
CA ALA A 285 -9.25 16.50 -17.96
C ALA A 285 -10.30 15.71 -17.18
N THR A 286 -11.03 16.38 -16.28
CA THR A 286 -12.08 15.75 -15.46
C THR A 286 -13.32 15.47 -16.30
N GLN A 287 -13.61 14.18 -16.50
CA GLN A 287 -14.77 13.72 -17.26
C GLN A 287 -16.08 14.07 -16.55
N GLY A 288 -17.13 14.40 -17.31
CA GLY A 288 -18.48 14.67 -16.79
C GLY A 288 -18.67 16.04 -16.12
N SER A 289 -17.65 16.90 -16.11
CA SER A 289 -17.80 18.30 -15.68
C SER A 289 -18.55 19.12 -16.74
N LYS A 290 -19.43 20.02 -16.29
CA LYS A 290 -20.08 21.02 -17.17
C LYS A 290 -19.19 22.24 -17.44
N VAL A 291 -18.04 22.34 -16.76
CA VAL A 291 -17.08 23.42 -16.94
C VAL A 291 -16.38 23.29 -18.29
N THR A 292 -16.24 24.39 -19.01
CA THR A 292 -15.58 24.43 -20.32
C THR A 292 -14.31 25.30 -20.25
N VAL A 293 -13.37 25.04 -21.16
CA VAL A 293 -12.18 25.87 -21.34
C VAL A 293 -12.01 26.17 -22.83
N ASP A 294 -11.75 27.43 -23.16
CA ASP A 294 -11.51 27.84 -24.55
C ASP A 294 -10.03 27.69 -24.95
N SER A 295 -9.70 28.01 -26.20
CA SER A 295 -8.33 27.92 -26.72
C SER A 295 -7.35 28.94 -26.10
N SER A 296 -7.84 30.00 -25.45
CA SER A 296 -7.03 31.00 -24.77
C SER A 296 -6.68 30.62 -23.32
N GLY A 297 -7.34 29.59 -22.78
CA GLY A 297 -7.25 29.20 -21.39
C GLY A 297 -8.25 29.91 -20.48
N MET A 298 -9.33 30.46 -21.05
CA MET A 298 -10.47 30.98 -20.29
C MET A 298 -11.38 29.83 -19.89
N VAL A 299 -11.54 29.65 -18.58
CA VAL A 299 -12.43 28.67 -17.98
C VAL A 299 -13.77 29.33 -17.69
N HIS A 300 -14.84 28.71 -18.16
CA HIS A 300 -16.23 29.10 -17.90
C HIS A 300 -16.89 28.07 -16.97
N VAL A 301 -17.32 28.52 -15.79
CA VAL A 301 -18.06 27.69 -14.84
C VAL A 301 -19.55 28.03 -14.98
N PRO A 302 -20.42 27.08 -15.39
CA PRO A 302 -21.84 27.38 -15.53
C PRO A 302 -22.49 27.69 -14.18
N ALA A 303 -23.57 28.47 -14.19
CA ALA A 303 -24.27 28.91 -12.98
C ALA A 303 -24.89 27.76 -12.16
N ASP A 304 -25.16 26.61 -12.79
CA ASP A 304 -25.67 25.38 -12.17
C ASP A 304 -24.57 24.34 -11.87
N ALA A 305 -23.29 24.75 -11.92
CA ALA A 305 -22.18 23.87 -11.59
C ALA A 305 -22.26 23.44 -10.11
N ALA A 306 -22.13 22.13 -9.88
CA ALA A 306 -22.01 21.59 -8.54
C ALA A 306 -20.62 21.85 -7.95
N ASP A 307 -20.55 21.88 -6.62
CA ASP A 307 -19.27 21.93 -5.91
C ASP A 307 -18.36 20.77 -6.28
N GLY A 308 -17.09 21.05 -6.54
CA GLY A 308 -16.15 20.00 -6.90
C GLY A 308 -14.79 20.49 -7.33
N ASN A 309 -13.86 19.55 -7.48
CA ASN A 309 -12.52 19.81 -8.00
C ASN A 309 -12.41 19.26 -9.42
N LEU A 310 -11.83 20.04 -10.31
CA LEU A 310 -11.53 19.63 -11.67
C LEU A 310 -10.11 20.02 -12.08
N GLU A 311 -9.53 19.22 -12.99
CA GLU A 311 -8.22 19.47 -13.57
C GLU A 311 -8.36 20.07 -14.96
N VAL A 312 -7.65 21.16 -15.20
CA VAL A 312 -7.49 21.80 -16.52
C VAL A 312 -6.04 21.61 -16.97
N VAL A 313 -5.85 21.26 -18.24
CA VAL A 313 -4.55 20.90 -18.80
C VAL A 313 -4.19 21.85 -19.94
N ALA A 314 -3.02 22.49 -19.83
CA ALA A 314 -2.37 23.21 -20.92
C ALA A 314 -1.31 22.31 -21.57
N SER A 315 -1.37 22.13 -22.89
CA SER A 315 -0.51 21.20 -23.62
C SER A 315 0.29 21.90 -24.71
N LEU A 316 1.60 21.66 -24.76
CA LEU A 316 2.48 22.17 -25.82
C LEU A 316 3.59 21.15 -26.09
N SER A 317 3.82 20.82 -27.35
CA SER A 317 4.89 19.89 -27.79
C SER A 317 4.87 18.54 -27.06
N GLY A 318 3.68 18.01 -26.77
CA GLY A 318 3.51 16.74 -26.05
C GLY A 318 3.77 16.80 -24.54
N GLN A 319 4.07 17.99 -24.00
CA GLN A 319 4.13 18.23 -22.56
C GLN A 319 2.80 18.78 -22.05
N HIS A 320 2.49 18.51 -20.79
CA HIS A 320 1.21 18.85 -20.17
C HIS A 320 1.45 19.53 -18.81
N VAL A 321 0.91 20.73 -18.63
CA VAL A 321 0.82 21.42 -17.33
C VAL A 321 -0.59 21.24 -16.81
N ARG A 322 -0.74 20.78 -15.56
CA ARG A 322 -2.04 20.65 -14.90
C ARG A 322 -2.23 21.77 -13.89
N VAL A 323 -3.39 22.40 -13.92
CA VAL A 323 -3.87 23.35 -12.91
C VAL A 323 -5.19 22.85 -12.33
N THR A 324 -5.46 23.20 -11.08
CA THR A 324 -6.69 22.79 -10.39
C THR A 324 -7.68 23.94 -10.30
N VAL A 325 -8.92 23.68 -10.69
CA VAL A 325 -10.05 24.57 -10.46
C VAL A 325 -10.97 23.92 -9.43
N GLU A 326 -11.23 24.61 -8.32
CA GLU A 326 -12.21 24.21 -7.31
C GLU A 326 -13.44 25.09 -7.49
N VAL A 327 -14.59 24.47 -7.78
CA VAL A 327 -15.89 25.15 -7.86
C VAL A 327 -16.54 25.03 -6.48
N ALA A 328 -16.93 26.16 -5.90
CA ALA A 328 -17.57 26.21 -4.60
C ALA A 328 -18.78 27.15 -4.59
N SER A 329 -19.88 26.65 -4.04
CA SER A 329 -21.05 27.39 -3.63
C SER A 329 -20.71 28.59 -2.75
N ALA A 330 -21.62 29.57 -2.73
CA ALA A 330 -21.38 30.84 -2.04
C ALA A 330 -21.03 30.65 -0.56
N ASP A 331 -21.70 29.73 0.12
CA ASP A 331 -21.52 29.44 1.54
C ASP A 331 -20.15 28.80 1.86
N ARG A 332 -19.56 28.06 0.91
CA ARG A 332 -18.28 27.37 1.10
C ARG A 332 -17.08 28.16 0.61
N TYR A 333 -17.30 29.12 -0.29
CA TYR A 333 -16.22 29.87 -0.91
C TYR A 333 -15.34 30.56 0.14
N ASP A 334 -15.94 31.28 1.09
CA ASP A 334 -15.17 32.06 2.08
C ASP A 334 -14.39 31.16 3.05
N ALA A 335 -14.98 30.02 3.43
CA ALA A 335 -14.31 29.01 4.24
C ALA A 335 -13.10 28.40 3.52
N LEU A 336 -13.23 28.12 2.22
CA LEU A 336 -12.15 27.57 1.40
C LEU A 336 -11.06 28.60 1.11
N LEU A 337 -11.43 29.87 0.88
CA LEU A 337 -10.50 30.97 0.66
C LEU A 337 -9.50 31.07 1.83
N ALA A 338 -10.02 31.10 3.06
CA ALA A 338 -9.22 31.18 4.27
C ALA A 338 -8.42 29.89 4.53
N ALA A 339 -9.05 28.71 4.39
CA ALA A 339 -8.41 27.43 4.69
C ALA A 339 -7.25 27.07 3.74
N ARG A 340 -7.29 27.57 2.49
CA ARG A 340 -6.32 27.23 1.45
C ARG A 340 -5.19 28.25 1.28
N GLY A 341 -5.23 29.36 2.02
CA GLY A 341 -4.27 30.45 1.87
C GLY A 341 -4.29 31.08 0.47
N LEU A 342 -5.47 31.12 -0.16
CA LEU A 342 -5.66 31.76 -1.46
C LEU A 342 -5.79 33.27 -1.25
N ASN A 343 -5.40 34.06 -2.25
CA ASN A 343 -5.61 35.50 -2.20
C ASN A 343 -7.12 35.84 -2.32
N SER A 344 -7.48 37.12 -2.17
CA SER A 344 -8.89 37.56 -2.18
C SER A 344 -9.66 37.24 -3.46
N ARG A 345 -8.97 36.86 -4.55
CA ARG A 345 -9.58 36.43 -5.82
C ARG A 345 -9.71 34.91 -5.92
N GLY A 346 -9.38 34.15 -4.88
CA GLY A 346 -9.37 32.69 -4.94
C GLY A 346 -8.19 32.13 -5.74
N GLU A 347 -7.13 32.90 -5.94
CA GLU A 347 -5.96 32.47 -6.71
C GLU A 347 -4.81 32.07 -5.77
N ALA A 348 -4.11 31.00 -6.12
CA ALA A 348 -2.84 30.68 -5.47
C ALA A 348 -1.70 31.53 -6.06
N ASP A 349 -0.77 31.98 -5.22
CA ASP A 349 0.38 32.78 -5.68
C ASP A 349 1.41 31.96 -6.49
N GLU A 350 1.29 30.63 -6.43
CA GLU A 350 2.17 29.68 -7.12
C GLU A 350 1.83 29.54 -8.61
N ALA A 351 2.86 29.26 -9.43
CA ALA A 351 2.71 28.86 -10.83
C ALA A 351 2.82 27.34 -10.97
N ALA A 352 2.03 26.76 -11.87
CA ALA A 352 2.24 25.40 -12.33
C ALA A 352 3.27 25.43 -13.49
N ILE A 353 4.33 24.63 -13.38
CA ILE A 353 5.48 24.70 -14.30
C ILE A 353 5.82 23.31 -14.81
N VAL A 354 6.08 23.18 -16.11
CA VAL A 354 6.69 21.98 -16.72
C VAL A 354 7.85 22.38 -17.63
N MET A 355 8.92 21.57 -17.62
CA MET A 355 10.05 21.72 -18.53
C MET A 355 9.81 20.88 -19.79
N ILE A 356 9.98 21.49 -20.95
CA ILE A 356 10.02 20.80 -22.25
C ILE A 356 11.46 20.34 -22.42
N ALA A 357 11.68 19.02 -22.38
CA ALA A 357 13.00 18.47 -22.65
C ALA A 357 13.40 18.79 -24.11
N THR A 358 14.23 19.81 -24.31
CA THR A 358 14.81 20.19 -25.62
C THR A 358 15.94 19.25 -26.06
N GLY A 359 15.94 18.02 -25.56
CA GLY A 359 16.92 16.99 -25.86
C GLY A 359 16.72 16.35 -27.23
N SER A 360 17.32 16.98 -28.25
CA SER A 360 17.94 16.36 -29.43
C SER A 360 18.05 14.82 -29.40
N LEU A 361 17.11 14.15 -30.07
CA LEU A 361 17.41 12.91 -30.78
C LEU A 361 18.19 13.33 -32.04
N GLY A 362 19.50 13.10 -32.05
CA GLY A 362 20.45 13.66 -33.01
C GLY A 362 20.07 13.54 -34.48
N GLY A 363 19.68 14.67 -35.09
CA GLY A 363 19.66 14.89 -36.53
C GLY A 363 20.97 15.51 -36.99
N GLY A 364 21.98 14.68 -37.26
CA GLY A 364 23.25 15.12 -37.85
C GLY A 364 23.06 15.68 -39.27
N ARG A 365 23.77 16.77 -39.55
CA ARG A 365 23.83 17.44 -40.86
C ARG A 365 24.14 16.43 -41.99
N ALA A 366 23.30 16.43 -43.03
CA ALA A 366 23.54 15.71 -44.26
C ALA A 366 24.66 16.41 -45.07
N VAL A 367 25.86 15.82 -45.04
CA VAL A 367 26.85 16.00 -46.10
C VAL A 367 26.43 15.10 -47.25
N SER A 368 26.22 15.68 -48.44
CA SER A 368 25.89 14.94 -49.66
C SER A 368 27.12 14.19 -50.15
N GLU A 369 27.33 13.00 -49.61
CA GLU A 369 28.24 12.01 -50.18
C GLU A 369 27.45 11.06 -51.07
N ASP A 370 28.02 10.72 -52.22
CA ASP A 370 27.36 10.10 -53.36
C ASP A 370 26.90 8.65 -53.04
N GLY A 371 25.75 8.54 -52.38
CA GLY A 371 25.32 7.32 -51.71
C GLY A 371 24.40 6.41 -52.54
N ALA A 372 24.44 6.38 -53.87
CA ALA A 372 23.46 5.59 -54.63
C ALA A 372 23.55 4.07 -54.34
N ARG A 373 24.75 3.51 -54.23
CA ARG A 373 24.95 2.10 -53.82
C ARG A 373 24.74 1.88 -52.31
N LYS A 374 25.20 2.83 -51.49
CA LYS A 374 25.06 2.75 -50.03
C LYS A 374 23.59 2.86 -49.60
N ARG A 375 22.78 3.70 -50.27
CA ARG A 375 21.33 3.83 -50.04
C ARG A 375 20.56 2.58 -50.40
N LYS A 376 20.98 1.81 -51.41
CA LYS A 376 20.31 0.54 -51.75
C LYS A 376 20.52 -0.52 -50.66
N TYR A 377 21.73 -0.62 -50.12
CA TYR A 377 22.01 -1.53 -49.00
C TYR A 377 21.43 -1.04 -47.67
N VAL A 378 21.47 0.26 -47.40
CA VAL A 378 20.84 0.85 -46.20
C VAL A 378 19.33 0.66 -46.26
N PHE A 379 18.68 0.90 -47.40
CA PHE A 379 17.25 0.68 -47.57
C PHE A 379 16.87 -0.79 -47.37
N LEU A 380 17.62 -1.73 -47.94
CA LEU A 380 17.41 -3.17 -47.69
C LEU A 380 17.61 -3.54 -46.21
N SER A 381 18.59 -2.95 -45.54
CA SER A 381 18.82 -3.21 -44.10
C SER A 381 17.73 -2.63 -43.21
N VAL A 382 17.19 -1.45 -43.55
CA VAL A 382 16.11 -0.81 -42.79
C VAL A 382 14.79 -1.53 -43.01
N VAL A 383 14.46 -1.87 -44.26
CA VAL A 383 13.23 -2.62 -44.58
C VAL A 383 13.30 -4.04 -44.02
N GLY A 384 14.44 -4.72 -44.15
CA GLY A 384 14.65 -6.05 -43.54
C GLY A 384 14.63 -6.02 -42.02
N GLY A 385 15.22 -4.99 -41.40
CA GLY A 385 15.18 -4.77 -39.96
C GLY A 385 13.77 -4.49 -39.46
N LEU A 386 13.02 -3.62 -40.14
CA LEU A 386 11.64 -3.28 -39.79
C LEU A 386 10.71 -4.51 -39.95
N ALA A 387 10.85 -5.27 -41.03
CA ALA A 387 10.10 -6.50 -41.24
C ALA A 387 10.41 -7.54 -40.15
N SER A 388 11.67 -7.65 -39.72
CA SER A 388 12.08 -8.55 -38.63
C SER A 388 11.49 -8.12 -37.29
N VAL A 389 11.51 -6.82 -36.97
CA VAL A 389 10.90 -6.27 -35.75
C VAL A 389 9.39 -6.49 -35.76
N LEU A 390 8.71 -6.28 -36.89
CA LEU A 390 7.28 -6.54 -37.04
C LEU A 390 6.93 -8.03 -36.91
N ALA A 391 7.76 -8.92 -37.46
CA ALA A 391 7.58 -10.37 -37.30
C ALA A 391 7.75 -10.79 -35.82
N ILE A 392 8.77 -10.26 -35.12
CA ILE A 392 8.97 -10.51 -33.69
C ILE A 392 7.81 -9.94 -32.87
N ALA A 393 7.36 -8.72 -33.16
CA ALA A 393 6.21 -8.11 -32.51
C ALA A 393 4.93 -8.94 -32.74
N GLY A 394 4.71 -9.44 -33.95
CA GLY A 394 3.61 -10.34 -34.29
C GLY A 394 3.64 -11.64 -33.48
N ILE A 395 4.82 -12.27 -33.35
CA ILE A 395 5.01 -13.48 -32.53
C ILE A 395 4.77 -13.18 -31.04
N VAL A 396 5.25 -12.05 -30.54
CA VAL A 396 5.03 -11.63 -29.14
C VAL A 396 3.55 -11.34 -28.88
N LEU A 397 2.85 -10.70 -29.81
CA LEU A 397 1.40 -10.44 -29.70
C LEU A 397 0.59 -11.74 -29.77
N LEU A 398 0.94 -12.68 -30.65
CA LEU A 398 0.32 -14.01 -30.71
C LEU A 398 0.53 -14.79 -29.40
N ARG A 399 1.75 -14.78 -28.85
CA ARG A 399 2.06 -15.40 -27.55
C ARG A 399 1.33 -14.72 -26.38
N ARG A 400 1.17 -13.39 -26.42
CA ARG A 400 0.41 -12.66 -25.40
C ARG A 400 -1.10 -12.92 -25.52
N GLY A 401 -1.62 -13.10 -26.73
CA GLY A 401 -3.01 -13.50 -26.97
C GLY A 401 -3.34 -14.86 -26.37
N GLN A 402 -2.46 -15.85 -26.57
CA GLN A 402 -2.63 -17.18 -25.98
C GLN A 402 -2.60 -17.17 -24.45
N LYS A 403 -1.73 -16.36 -23.83
CA LYS A 403 -1.70 -16.19 -22.37
C LYS A 403 -2.97 -15.54 -21.81
N LYS A 404 -3.55 -14.57 -22.53
CA LYS A 404 -4.81 -13.95 -22.12
C LYS A 404 -5.98 -14.92 -22.18
N LYS A 405 -6.03 -15.77 -23.22
CA LYS A 405 -7.07 -16.81 -23.34
C LYS A 405 -6.98 -17.84 -22.20
N ALA A 406 -5.77 -18.33 -21.91
CA ALA A 406 -5.55 -19.26 -20.80
C ALA A 406 -5.87 -18.62 -19.43
N ALA A 407 -5.59 -17.32 -19.25
CA ALA A 407 -5.95 -16.60 -18.02
C ALA A 407 -7.45 -16.41 -17.86
N LEU A 408 -8.18 -16.13 -18.95
CA LEU A 408 -9.64 -16.02 -18.94
C LEU A 408 -10.30 -17.38 -18.65
N GLU A 409 -9.80 -18.45 -19.27
CA GLU A 409 -10.26 -19.83 -18.99
C GLU A 409 -9.99 -20.23 -17.53
N ALA A 410 -8.84 -19.84 -16.97
CA ALA A 410 -8.55 -20.06 -15.56
C ALA A 410 -9.45 -19.25 -14.61
N GLN A 411 -9.84 -18.03 -15.00
CA GLN A 411 -10.79 -17.22 -14.21
C GLN A 411 -12.19 -17.83 -14.22
N HIS A 412 -12.68 -18.27 -15.38
CA HIS A 412 -13.98 -18.94 -15.49
C HIS A 412 -14.03 -20.25 -14.70
N ALA A 413 -12.94 -21.04 -14.73
CA ALA A 413 -12.84 -22.26 -13.93
C ALA A 413 -12.84 -22.00 -12.42
N LEU A 414 -12.37 -20.83 -11.97
CA LEU A 414 -12.36 -20.45 -10.56
C LEU A 414 -13.73 -19.96 -10.10
N GLU A 415 -14.45 -19.22 -10.95
CA GLU A 415 -15.83 -18.81 -10.71
C GLU A 415 -16.77 -20.03 -10.64
N GLU A 416 -16.63 -20.98 -11.57
CA GLU A 416 -17.41 -22.24 -11.57
C GLU A 416 -17.12 -23.10 -10.33
N ALA A 417 -15.88 -23.08 -9.82
CA ALA A 417 -15.51 -23.77 -8.58
C ALA A 417 -16.09 -23.09 -7.32
N GLU A 418 -16.18 -21.75 -7.30
CA GLU A 418 -16.78 -21.01 -6.19
C GLU A 418 -18.30 -21.22 -6.14
N ASP A 419 -18.96 -21.22 -7.29
CA ASP A 419 -20.40 -21.51 -7.40
C ASP A 419 -20.71 -22.95 -6.95
N ALA A 420 -19.92 -23.93 -7.38
CA ALA A 420 -20.07 -25.31 -6.92
C ALA A 420 -19.87 -25.47 -5.40
N ALA A 421 -18.97 -24.68 -4.79
CA ALA A 421 -18.78 -24.68 -3.35
C ALA A 421 -19.99 -24.09 -2.60
N ARG A 422 -20.61 -23.03 -3.13
CA ARG A 422 -21.84 -22.44 -2.56
C ARG A 422 -23.01 -23.41 -2.60
N GLU A 423 -23.19 -24.14 -3.69
CA GLU A 423 -24.24 -25.15 -3.80
C GLU A 423 -24.07 -26.28 -2.76
N GLN A 424 -22.83 -26.73 -2.52
CA GLN A 424 -22.53 -27.73 -1.49
C GLN A 424 -22.84 -27.23 -0.08
N GLU A 425 -22.51 -25.97 0.22
CA GLU A 425 -22.82 -25.36 1.52
C GLU A 425 -24.33 -25.25 1.74
N GLU A 426 -25.09 -24.87 0.71
CA GLU A 426 -26.55 -24.80 0.78
C GLU A 426 -27.18 -26.19 0.98
N GLU A 427 -26.68 -27.22 0.28
CA GLU A 427 -27.17 -28.59 0.46
C GLU A 427 -26.89 -29.11 1.88
N GLU A 428 -25.70 -28.83 2.42
CA GLU A 428 -25.36 -29.19 3.80
C GLU A 428 -26.26 -28.46 4.81
N ALA A 429 -26.51 -27.17 4.61
CA ALA A 429 -27.43 -26.40 5.43
C ALA A 429 -28.86 -26.96 5.36
N ARG A 430 -29.32 -27.37 4.17
CA ARG A 430 -30.64 -27.99 3.97
C ARG A 430 -30.73 -29.35 4.65
N ARG A 431 -29.66 -30.15 4.61
CA ARG A 431 -29.56 -31.44 5.31
C ARG A 431 -29.61 -31.24 6.83
N LYS A 432 -28.86 -30.26 7.37
CA LYS A 432 -28.90 -29.90 8.80
C LYS A 432 -30.32 -29.49 9.22
N ARG A 433 -30.99 -28.61 8.45
CA ARG A 433 -32.40 -28.22 8.73
C ARG A 433 -33.37 -29.40 8.74
N ARG A 434 -33.23 -30.34 7.78
CA ARG A 434 -34.04 -31.59 7.76
C ARG A 434 -33.79 -32.45 8.99
N SER A 435 -32.52 -32.62 9.40
CA SER A 435 -32.19 -33.40 10.60
C SER A 435 -32.72 -32.76 11.89
N ALA A 436 -32.65 -31.44 12.02
CA ALA A 436 -33.19 -30.70 13.17
C ALA A 436 -34.71 -30.84 13.27
N ARG A 437 -35.41 -30.77 12.13
CA ARG A 437 -36.88 -30.95 12.09
C ARG A 437 -37.31 -32.38 12.42
N ALA A 438 -36.53 -33.39 12.04
CA ALA A 438 -36.79 -34.78 12.41
C ALA A 438 -36.57 -35.03 13.91
N ALA A 439 -35.56 -34.40 14.51
CA ALA A 439 -35.30 -34.48 15.95
C ALA A 439 -36.42 -33.85 16.79
N ALA A 440 -37.05 -32.77 16.31
CA ALA A 440 -38.15 -32.09 16.99
C ALA A 440 -39.49 -32.89 17.02
N ALA A 441 -39.59 -33.99 16.27
CA ALA A 441 -40.81 -34.81 16.18
C ALA A 441 -40.76 -36.10 17.03
N ALA A 442 -39.70 -36.30 17.82
CA ALA A 442 -39.59 -37.46 18.70
C ALA A 442 -40.55 -37.32 19.91
N PRO A 443 -41.25 -38.40 20.33
CA PRO A 443 -42.13 -38.35 21.49
C PRO A 443 -41.31 -38.04 22.75
N THR A 444 -41.74 -37.02 23.48
CA THR A 444 -41.10 -36.56 24.71
C THR A 444 -41.20 -37.65 25.79
N LEU A 445 -40.07 -38.26 26.14
CA LEU A 445 -39.98 -39.20 27.25
C LEU A 445 -39.98 -38.42 28.57
N MET A 446 -40.74 -38.91 29.54
CA MET A 446 -40.84 -38.34 30.88
C MET A 446 -40.13 -39.27 31.87
N VAL A 447 -39.39 -38.73 32.83
CA VAL A 447 -38.61 -39.48 33.82
C VAL A 447 -39.11 -39.12 35.21
N CYS A 448 -39.24 -40.10 36.10
CA CYS A 448 -39.48 -39.82 37.51
C CYS A 448 -38.16 -39.40 38.19
N PRO A 449 -38.07 -38.24 38.86
CA PRO A 449 -36.84 -37.82 39.52
C PRO A 449 -36.45 -38.72 40.71
N VAL A 450 -37.40 -39.48 41.27
CA VAL A 450 -37.20 -40.33 42.44
C VAL A 450 -36.76 -41.73 42.03
N CYS A 451 -37.60 -42.48 41.30
CA CYS A 451 -37.27 -43.85 40.90
C CYS A 451 -36.47 -43.98 39.60
N ARG A 452 -36.25 -42.87 38.88
CA ARG A 452 -35.48 -42.78 37.61
C ARG A 452 -35.98 -43.66 36.47
N LYS A 453 -37.21 -44.17 36.55
CA LYS A 453 -37.85 -44.90 35.44
C LYS A 453 -38.37 -43.93 34.39
N GLU A 454 -38.27 -44.36 33.13
CA GLU A 454 -38.79 -43.67 31.96
C GLU A 454 -40.25 -44.06 31.70
N PHE A 455 -41.06 -43.09 31.33
CA PHE A 455 -42.49 -43.23 31.07
C PHE A 455 -42.86 -42.43 29.81
N THR A 456 -43.81 -42.95 29.04
CA THR A 456 -44.39 -42.22 27.91
C THR A 456 -45.31 -41.10 28.42
N ALA A 457 -45.39 -39.96 27.71
CA ALA A 457 -46.08 -38.72 28.11
C ALA A 457 -47.60 -38.82 28.43
N ALA A 458 -48.19 -40.00 28.47
CA ALA A 458 -49.60 -40.22 28.79
C ALA A 458 -49.94 -40.01 30.28
N GLY A 459 -48.95 -39.92 31.19
CA GLY A 459 -49.15 -39.70 32.62
C GLY A 459 -48.41 -38.47 33.16
N LEU A 460 -49.07 -37.69 34.03
CA LEU A 460 -48.46 -36.55 34.73
C LEU A 460 -47.68 -36.96 35.99
N PHE A 461 -47.96 -38.13 36.55
CA PHE A 461 -47.40 -38.63 37.82
C PHE A 461 -46.88 -40.06 37.67
N CYS A 462 -45.84 -40.39 38.43
CA CYS A 462 -45.24 -41.71 38.46
C CYS A 462 -46.19 -42.70 39.15
N PRO A 463 -46.50 -43.86 38.53
CA PRO A 463 -47.39 -44.86 39.13
C PRO A 463 -46.75 -45.59 40.33
N VAL A 464 -45.44 -45.47 40.52
CA VAL A 464 -44.71 -46.17 41.60
C VAL A 464 -44.70 -45.34 42.89
N ASP A 465 -44.50 -44.03 42.78
CA ASP A 465 -44.24 -43.16 43.94
C ASP A 465 -45.12 -41.89 43.98
N GLY A 466 -45.98 -41.67 42.98
CA GLY A 466 -46.87 -40.51 42.91
C GLY A 466 -46.18 -39.18 42.57
N THR A 467 -44.86 -39.17 42.33
CA THR A 467 -44.10 -37.96 42.03
C THR A 467 -44.40 -37.47 40.61
N ARG A 468 -44.48 -36.16 40.40
CA ARG A 468 -44.71 -35.58 39.07
C ARG A 468 -43.55 -35.94 38.13
N LEU A 469 -43.89 -36.49 36.96
CA LEU A 469 -42.87 -36.83 35.97
C LEU A 469 -42.34 -35.54 35.33
N VAL A 470 -41.02 -35.51 35.06
CA VAL A 470 -40.36 -34.38 34.40
C VAL A 470 -39.84 -34.83 33.02
N PRO A 471 -39.77 -33.96 32.01
CA PRO A 471 -39.18 -34.34 30.73
C PRO A 471 -37.75 -34.86 30.92
N ALA A 472 -37.38 -35.93 30.22
CA ALA A 472 -36.04 -36.52 30.26
C ALA A 472 -34.95 -35.46 29.98
N GLU A 473 -35.27 -34.49 29.14
CA GLU A 473 -34.40 -33.39 28.73
C GLU A 473 -34.14 -32.40 29.89
N THR A 474 -35.13 -32.20 30.77
CA THR A 474 -34.99 -31.33 31.93
C THR A 474 -34.30 -32.03 33.10
N SER A 475 -34.40 -33.36 33.19
CA SER A 475 -33.74 -34.16 34.23
C SER A 475 -32.24 -34.40 33.98
N ALA A 476 -31.75 -34.17 32.76
CA ALA A 476 -30.31 -34.17 32.46
C ALA A 476 -29.56 -32.91 32.95
N GLY A 477 -30.28 -31.85 33.36
CA GLY A 477 -29.70 -30.53 33.67
C GLY A 477 -30.13 -29.88 34.98
N ILE A 478 -31.23 -30.33 35.62
CA ILE A 478 -31.56 -29.87 36.97
C ILE A 478 -30.65 -30.60 37.96
N ALA A 479 -29.47 -30.01 38.16
CA ALA A 479 -28.71 -30.21 39.38
C ALA A 479 -29.67 -30.00 40.57
N GLY A 480 -29.96 -31.08 41.29
CA GLY A 480 -30.44 -30.96 42.67
C GLY A 480 -29.52 -30.05 43.49
N PRO A 481 -29.94 -29.61 44.68
CA PRO A 481 -29.17 -28.69 45.52
C PRO A 481 -27.70 -29.11 45.54
N ALA A 482 -26.82 -28.21 45.11
CA ALA A 482 -25.48 -28.52 44.65
C ALA A 482 -24.64 -29.16 45.77
N GLY A 483 -24.61 -30.49 45.80
CA GLY A 483 -23.68 -31.22 46.63
C GLY A 483 -22.27 -31.23 46.03
N GLY A 484 -21.29 -31.67 46.82
CA GLY A 484 -19.89 -31.63 46.44
C GLY A 484 -19.46 -32.83 45.58
N ILE A 485 -18.42 -32.65 44.78
CA ILE A 485 -17.75 -33.68 43.98
C ILE A 485 -16.41 -34.02 44.65
N CYS A 486 -16.10 -35.31 44.81
CA CYS A 486 -14.80 -35.72 45.34
C CYS A 486 -13.71 -35.52 44.28
N PRO A 487 -12.62 -34.80 44.57
CA PRO A 487 -11.61 -34.53 43.56
C PRO A 487 -10.77 -35.75 43.18
N ARG A 488 -10.74 -36.78 44.04
CA ARG A 488 -10.01 -38.03 43.77
C ARG A 488 -10.73 -39.01 42.86
N CYS A 489 -12.05 -39.17 43.04
CA CYS A 489 -12.83 -40.17 42.28
C CYS A 489 -13.88 -39.58 41.35
N GLY A 490 -14.10 -38.26 41.38
CA GLY A 490 -15.04 -37.57 40.50
C GLY A 490 -16.52 -37.83 40.78
N ARG A 491 -16.88 -38.57 41.84
CA ARG A 491 -18.28 -38.82 42.22
C ARG A 491 -18.88 -37.60 42.93
N GLY A 492 -20.12 -37.26 42.57
CA GLY A 492 -20.94 -36.26 43.26
C GLY A 492 -21.71 -36.89 44.42
N PHE A 493 -21.86 -36.15 45.51
CA PHE A 493 -22.62 -36.55 46.69
C PHE A 493 -23.65 -35.48 47.05
N ASP A 494 -24.59 -35.81 47.92
CA ASP A 494 -25.59 -34.87 48.45
C ASP A 494 -24.94 -33.73 49.28
N PRO A 495 -25.49 -32.50 49.30
CA PRO A 495 -24.96 -31.37 50.09
C PRO A 495 -24.83 -31.66 51.60
N SER A 496 -25.51 -32.67 52.12
CA SER A 496 -25.40 -33.09 53.53
C SER A 496 -24.07 -33.81 53.83
N ILE A 497 -23.38 -34.33 52.82
CA ILE A 497 -22.11 -35.05 52.95
C ILE A 497 -20.97 -34.08 52.64
N LYS A 498 -20.09 -33.81 53.61
CA LYS A 498 -18.95 -32.88 53.45
C LYS A 498 -17.64 -33.56 53.04
N VAL A 499 -17.55 -34.88 53.23
CA VAL A 499 -16.33 -35.67 53.06
C VAL A 499 -16.67 -36.95 52.28
N CYS A 500 -15.85 -37.31 51.30
CA CYS A 500 -16.01 -38.53 50.53
C CYS A 500 -15.82 -39.76 51.45
N PRO A 501 -16.82 -40.65 51.59
CA PRO A 501 -16.71 -41.81 52.47
C PRO A 501 -15.65 -42.81 52.03
N GLU A 502 -15.27 -42.81 50.75
CA GLU A 502 -14.25 -43.72 50.23
C GLU A 502 -12.81 -43.17 50.32
N HIS A 503 -12.62 -41.86 50.18
CA HIS A 503 -11.28 -41.26 50.07
C HIS A 503 -10.92 -40.33 51.23
N GLY A 504 -11.86 -40.00 52.11
CA GLY A 504 -11.65 -39.10 53.24
C GLY A 504 -11.43 -37.63 52.86
N GLU A 505 -11.57 -37.26 51.58
CA GLU A 505 -11.33 -35.91 51.10
C GLU A 505 -12.60 -35.05 51.15
N SER A 506 -12.43 -33.75 51.43
CA SER A 506 -13.53 -32.80 51.40
C SER A 506 -14.08 -32.64 49.99
N LEU A 507 -15.40 -32.66 49.86
CA LEU A 507 -16.05 -32.57 48.58
C LEU A 507 -16.05 -31.11 48.09
N VAL A 508 -15.66 -30.91 46.83
CA VAL A 508 -15.56 -29.58 46.22
C VAL A 508 -16.87 -29.25 45.50
N PRO A 509 -17.44 -28.05 45.63
CA PRO A 509 -18.63 -27.67 44.88
C PRO A 509 -18.42 -27.88 43.37
N ALA A 510 -19.43 -28.40 42.68
CA ALA A 510 -19.35 -28.74 41.25
C ALA A 510 -18.79 -27.61 40.33
N PRO A 511 -19.09 -26.31 40.56
CA PRO A 511 -18.50 -25.23 39.77
C PRO A 511 -16.98 -25.14 39.93
N VAL A 512 -16.48 -25.34 41.15
CA VAL A 512 -15.05 -25.28 41.48
C VAL A 512 -14.34 -26.47 40.85
N TYR A 513 -14.92 -27.67 40.95
CA TYR A 513 -14.35 -28.88 40.36
C TYR A 513 -14.20 -28.77 38.84
N LYS A 514 -15.22 -28.24 38.14
CA LYS A 514 -15.16 -28.01 36.68
C LYS A 514 -14.10 -26.97 36.29
N ALA A 515 -13.96 -25.89 37.07
CA ALA A 515 -12.93 -24.88 36.82
C ALA A 515 -11.51 -25.44 36.96
N THR A 516 -11.29 -26.36 37.92
CA THR A 516 -9.99 -27.02 38.10
C THR A 516 -9.73 -28.16 37.11
N ALA A 517 -10.77 -28.87 36.66
CA ALA A 517 -10.65 -29.99 35.72
C ALA A 517 -10.47 -29.54 34.26
N ALA A 518 -10.92 -28.33 33.90
CA ALA A 518 -10.91 -27.83 32.53
C ALA A 518 -9.61 -27.11 32.12
N LYS A 519 -8.46 -27.38 32.76
CA LYS A 519 -7.17 -26.89 32.25
C LYS A 519 -6.79 -27.73 31.02
N PRO A 520 -6.83 -27.18 29.79
CA PRO A 520 -6.46 -27.96 28.60
C PRO A 520 -4.98 -28.36 28.69
N PRO A 521 -4.58 -29.52 28.14
CA PRO A 521 -3.16 -29.82 27.98
C PRO A 521 -2.53 -28.67 27.18
N VAL A 522 -1.48 -28.07 27.76
CA VAL A 522 -0.71 -27.00 27.14
C VAL A 522 -0.23 -27.52 25.79
N ALA A 523 -0.70 -26.92 24.71
CA ALA A 523 -0.25 -27.25 23.36
C ALA A 523 1.28 -27.15 23.33
N GLU A 524 1.95 -28.24 22.94
CA GLU A 524 3.40 -28.26 22.83
C GLU A 524 3.85 -27.11 21.91
N PRO A 525 4.76 -26.24 22.37
CA PRO A 525 5.15 -25.07 21.59
C PRO A 525 5.85 -25.53 20.31
N LYS A 526 5.34 -25.06 19.15
CA LYS A 526 5.92 -25.32 17.82
C LYS A 526 7.44 -25.08 17.85
N GLY A 527 8.21 -26.09 17.45
CA GLY A 527 9.68 -26.03 17.47
C GLY A 527 10.26 -24.99 16.52
N LYS A 528 11.45 -24.48 16.85
CA LYS A 528 12.22 -23.56 15.99
C LYS A 528 13.37 -24.31 15.32
N ILE A 529 13.86 -23.81 14.18
CA ILE A 529 15.00 -24.37 13.43
C ILE A 529 16.11 -23.34 13.29
N CYS A 530 17.37 -23.77 13.39
CA CYS A 530 18.51 -22.95 13.03
C CYS A 530 18.65 -22.89 11.50
N PRO A 531 18.62 -21.70 10.87
CA PRO A 531 18.77 -21.58 9.42
C PRO A 531 20.17 -21.95 8.93
N THR A 532 21.18 -21.91 9.81
CA THR A 532 22.58 -22.16 9.47
C THR A 532 22.92 -23.65 9.50
N CYS A 533 22.54 -24.37 10.55
CA CYS A 533 22.89 -25.79 10.72
C CYS A 533 21.71 -26.77 10.62
N GLY A 534 20.48 -26.28 10.51
CA GLY A 534 19.28 -27.12 10.39
C GLY A 534 18.84 -27.83 11.67
N ALA A 535 19.53 -27.64 12.81
CA ALA A 535 19.14 -28.23 14.08
C ALA A 535 17.80 -27.66 14.59
N ARG A 536 16.95 -28.52 15.16
CA ARG A 536 15.66 -28.16 15.76
C ARG A 536 15.77 -27.98 17.26
N TYR A 537 15.02 -27.03 17.79
CA TYR A 537 15.01 -26.67 19.22
C TYR A 537 13.57 -26.47 19.70
N GLY A 538 13.38 -26.56 21.03
CA GLY A 538 12.11 -26.21 21.68
C GLY A 538 11.71 -24.75 21.41
N GLY A 539 10.41 -24.45 21.52
CA GLY A 539 9.89 -23.10 21.25
C GLY A 539 10.42 -22.00 22.18
N ASP A 540 11.00 -22.38 23.31
CA ASP A 540 11.65 -21.51 24.31
C ASP A 540 13.08 -21.10 23.93
N ALA A 541 13.77 -21.86 23.07
CA ALA A 541 15.12 -21.50 22.63
C ALA A 541 15.11 -20.28 21.69
N VAL A 542 16.05 -19.34 21.89
CA VAL A 542 16.21 -18.14 21.04
C VAL A 542 17.39 -18.27 20.07
N PHE A 543 18.44 -18.98 20.50
CA PHE A 543 19.68 -19.12 19.75
C PHE A 543 20.09 -20.59 19.61
N CYS A 544 20.77 -20.90 18.52
CA CYS A 544 21.34 -22.21 18.25
C CYS A 544 22.54 -22.47 19.17
N GLY A 545 22.50 -23.55 19.94
CA GLY A 545 23.62 -23.94 20.82
C GLY A 545 24.90 -24.34 20.08
N LYS A 546 24.85 -24.57 18.76
CA LYS A 546 26.03 -24.92 17.94
C LYS A 546 26.74 -23.71 17.33
N ASP A 547 25.99 -22.73 16.83
CA ASP A 547 26.52 -21.64 16.00
C ASP A 547 26.10 -20.24 16.45
N GLY A 548 25.28 -20.12 17.50
CA GLY A 548 24.80 -18.84 18.02
C GLY A 548 23.77 -18.11 17.16
N THR A 549 23.35 -18.69 16.03
CA THR A 549 22.37 -18.06 15.13
C THR A 549 20.98 -18.03 15.77
N THR A 550 20.24 -16.95 15.57
CA THR A 550 18.85 -16.81 16.01
C THR A 550 17.96 -17.85 15.32
N LEU A 551 17.15 -18.55 16.10
CA LEU A 551 16.29 -19.62 15.62
C LEU A 551 15.00 -19.07 15.00
N VAL A 552 14.52 -19.68 13.92
CA VAL A 552 13.32 -19.25 13.18
C VAL A 552 12.19 -20.25 13.40
N LEU A 553 10.95 -19.78 13.58
CA LEU A 553 9.77 -20.65 13.69
C LEU A 553 9.55 -21.38 12.36
N VAL A 554 9.35 -22.70 12.45
CA VAL A 554 8.88 -23.49 11.30
C VAL A 554 7.36 -23.45 11.33
N ASN A 555 6.76 -22.91 10.28
CA ASN A 555 5.30 -22.78 10.17
C ASN A 555 4.61 -24.13 9.97
#